data_AF-A0A412QBD4-F1
#
_entry.id   AF-A0A412QBD4-F1
#
_cell.length_a   1.000
_cell.length_b   1.000
_cell.length_c   1.000
_cell.angle_alpha   90.00
_cell.angle_beta   90.00
_cell.angle_gamma   90.00
#
_symmetry.space_group_name_H-M   'P 1'
#
loop_
_entity.id
_entity.type
_entity.pdbx_description
1 polymer ?
#
loop_
_entity_poly.entity_id
_entity_poly.type
_entity_poly.pdbx_seq_one_letter_code
_entity_poly.pdbx_strand_id
1 'polypeptide(L)'
;MNSLGISPKEFLTEFRISRGKEQLALTDLSVEEIAVSCGYRNSLAFGKVFKQKMGMTPTQYRNDNRKAARERLISAQNELKEYKKHKKIYVGEVEKE
;
A
#
# COMPACT_ATOMS: atom_id res chain seq x y z
N MET A 1 -27.75 -15.11 -20.55
CA MET A 1 -27.42 -15.58 -19.19
C MET A 1 -26.24 -14.79 -18.67
N ASN A 2 -26.29 -14.33 -17.44
CA ASN A 2 -25.17 -13.67 -16.78
C ASN A 2 -24.33 -14.75 -16.07
N SER A 3 -23.26 -15.21 -16.73
CA SER A 3 -22.47 -16.39 -16.31
C SER A 3 -21.78 -16.25 -14.96
N LEU A 4 -21.63 -15.01 -14.46
CA LEU A 4 -20.97 -14.71 -13.19
C LEU A 4 -21.96 -14.58 -12.01
N GLY A 5 -23.27 -14.67 -12.26
CA GLY A 5 -24.30 -14.52 -11.21
C GLY A 5 -24.42 -13.11 -10.61
N ILE A 6 -23.62 -12.14 -11.05
CA ILE A 6 -23.61 -10.75 -10.56
C ILE A 6 -23.86 -9.76 -11.67
N SER A 7 -24.65 -8.71 -11.43
CA SER A 7 -24.94 -7.71 -12.48
C SER A 7 -23.65 -7.08 -13.05
N PRO A 8 -23.62 -6.66 -14.32
CA PRO A 8 -22.45 -5.98 -14.90
C PRO A 8 -21.99 -4.76 -14.09
N LYS A 9 -22.93 -4.02 -13.49
CA LYS A 9 -22.65 -2.88 -12.61
C LYS A 9 -21.92 -3.31 -11.34
N GLU A 10 -22.32 -4.44 -10.77
CA GLU A 10 -21.70 -5.00 -9.57
C GLU A 10 -20.28 -5.44 -9.87
N PHE A 11 -20.08 -6.19 -10.97
CA PHE A 11 -18.76 -6.59 -11.43
C PHE A 11 -17.83 -5.39 -11.63
N LEU A 12 -18.30 -4.33 -12.30
CA LEU A 12 -17.50 -3.13 -12.51
C LEU A 12 -17.16 -2.43 -11.19
N THR A 13 -18.09 -2.44 -10.22
CA THR A 13 -17.83 -1.87 -8.89
C THR A 13 -16.74 -2.66 -8.17
N GLU A 14 -16.83 -3.99 -8.14
CA GLU A 14 -15.80 -4.86 -7.56
C GLU A 14 -14.43 -4.67 -8.21
N PHE A 15 -14.39 -4.61 -9.54
CA PHE A 15 -13.16 -4.37 -10.29
C PHE A 15 -12.50 -3.04 -9.90
N ARG A 16 -13.28 -1.95 -9.86
CA ARG A 16 -12.77 -0.61 -9.48
C ARG A 16 -12.27 -0.57 -8.04
N ILE A 17 -12.97 -1.23 -7.11
CA ILE A 17 -12.52 -1.31 -5.71
C ILE A 17 -11.24 -2.14 -5.60
N SER A 18 -11.14 -3.26 -6.32
CA SER A 18 -9.92 -4.08 -6.38
C SER A 18 -8.71 -3.25 -6.84
N ARG A 19 -8.86 -2.50 -7.93
CA ARG A 19 -7.80 -1.62 -8.44
C ARG A 19 -7.45 -0.48 -7.46
N GLY A 20 -8.44 0.06 -6.75
CA GLY A 20 -8.23 1.06 -5.71
C GLY A 20 -7.41 0.53 -4.53
N LYS A 21 -7.69 -0.70 -4.07
CA LYS A 21 -6.92 -1.36 -2.99
C LYS A 21 -5.45 -1.48 -3.36
N GLU A 22 -5.17 -1.95 -4.57
CA GLU A 22 -3.81 -2.11 -5.08
C GLU A 22 -3.05 -0.78 -5.06
N GLN A 23 -3.62 0.28 -5.61
CA GLN A 23 -2.97 1.60 -5.62
C GLN A 23 -2.76 2.16 -4.21
N LEU A 24 -3.73 1.99 -3.31
CA LEU A 24 -3.60 2.41 -1.91
C LEU A 24 -2.43 1.69 -1.23
N ALA A 25 -2.26 0.40 -1.48
CA ALA A 25 -1.20 -0.40 -0.87
C ALA A 25 0.18 -0.11 -1.48
N LEU A 26 0.26 0.13 -2.79
CA LEU A 26 1.52 0.09 -3.54
C LEU A 26 2.07 1.45 -3.99
N THR A 27 1.29 2.53 -3.95
CA THR A 27 1.67 3.82 -4.59
C THR A 27 1.41 5.02 -3.70
N ASP A 28 2.21 6.08 -3.76
CA ASP A 28 2.00 7.29 -2.96
C ASP A 28 0.91 8.25 -3.47
N LEU A 29 0.16 7.87 -4.51
CA LEU A 29 -0.94 8.66 -5.06
C LEU A 29 -1.92 9.10 -3.98
N SER A 30 -2.46 10.31 -4.10
CA SER A 30 -3.55 10.78 -3.24
C SER A 30 -4.83 9.96 -3.45
N VAL A 31 -5.75 10.01 -2.48
CA VAL A 31 -7.05 9.32 -2.61
C VAL A 31 -7.86 9.91 -3.77
N GLU A 32 -7.69 11.18 -4.09
CA GLU A 32 -8.32 11.84 -5.24
C GLU A 32 -7.81 11.26 -6.58
N GLU A 33 -6.49 11.17 -6.75
CA GLU A 33 -5.88 10.58 -7.95
C GLU A 33 -6.31 9.11 -8.15
N ILE A 34 -6.35 8.34 -7.06
CA ILE A 34 -6.82 6.94 -7.09
C ILE A 34 -8.30 6.86 -7.47
N ALA A 35 -9.13 7.77 -6.96
CA ALA A 35 -10.55 7.79 -7.29
C ALA A 35 -10.78 8.05 -8.78
N VAL A 36 -10.10 9.07 -9.34
CA VAL A 36 -10.16 9.40 -10.76
C VAL A 36 -9.64 8.23 -11.62
N SER A 37 -8.52 7.63 -11.25
CA SER A 37 -7.94 6.49 -11.98
C SER A 37 -8.84 5.25 -11.96
N CYS A 38 -9.64 5.07 -10.89
CA CYS A 38 -10.62 4.00 -10.75
C CYS A 38 -11.98 4.35 -11.38
N GLY A 39 -12.10 5.48 -12.10
CA GLY A 39 -13.32 5.88 -12.81
C GLY A 39 -14.41 6.48 -11.91
N TYR A 40 -14.06 7.00 -10.73
CA TYR A 40 -14.94 7.80 -9.90
C TYR A 40 -14.70 9.29 -10.14
N ARG A 41 -15.74 10.11 -9.96
CA ARG A 41 -15.66 11.56 -10.20
C ARG A 41 -14.79 12.30 -9.19
N ASN A 42 -14.70 11.78 -7.96
CA ASN A 42 -13.94 12.36 -6.87
C ASN A 42 -13.71 11.33 -5.75
N SER A 43 -12.82 11.68 -4.81
CA SER A 43 -12.51 10.90 -3.61
C SER A 43 -13.71 10.61 -2.72
N LEU A 44 -14.70 11.51 -2.63
CA LEU A 44 -15.89 11.30 -1.82
C LEU A 44 -16.75 10.13 -2.35
N ALA A 45 -17.00 10.10 -3.66
CA ALA A 45 -17.76 9.03 -4.30
C ALA A 45 -17.05 7.68 -4.17
N PHE A 46 -15.74 7.66 -4.45
CA PHE A 46 -14.91 6.48 -4.25
C PHE A 46 -14.91 6.02 -2.79
N GLY A 47 -14.66 6.92 -1.85
CA GLY A 47 -14.56 6.62 -0.43
C GLY A 47 -15.85 6.04 0.15
N LYS A 48 -17.02 6.52 -0.28
CA LYS A 48 -18.32 5.96 0.13
C LYS A 48 -18.47 4.50 -0.32
N VAL A 49 -18.23 4.22 -1.60
CA VAL A 49 -18.36 2.86 -2.15
C VAL A 49 -17.26 1.94 -1.58
N PHE A 50 -16.04 2.43 -1.47
CA PHE A 50 -14.93 1.70 -0.88
C PHE A 50 -15.22 1.30 0.57
N LYS A 51 -15.72 2.22 1.40
CA LYS A 51 -16.10 1.91 2.78
C LYS A 51 -17.24 0.90 2.83
N GLN A 52 -18.22 1.00 1.95
CA GLN A 52 -19.31 0.03 1.85
C GLN A 52 -18.81 -1.37 1.50
N LYS A 53 -17.81 -1.47 0.61
CA LYS A 53 -17.27 -2.76 0.12
C LYS A 53 -16.20 -3.37 1.05
N MET A 54 -15.38 -2.54 1.68
CA MET A 54 -14.23 -2.98 2.48
C MET A 54 -14.44 -2.86 3.99
N GLY A 55 -15.52 -2.23 4.44
CA GLY A 55 -15.79 -1.97 5.86
C GLY A 55 -14.95 -0.84 6.49
N MET A 56 -14.01 -0.26 5.74
CA MET A 56 -13.08 0.78 6.22
C MET A 56 -12.81 1.84 5.16
N THR A 57 -12.34 3.01 5.57
CA THR A 57 -12.02 4.10 4.62
C THR A 57 -10.76 3.79 3.80
N PRO A 58 -10.60 4.40 2.61
CA PRO A 58 -9.36 4.27 1.83
C PRO A 58 -8.08 4.61 2.61
N THR A 59 -8.13 5.65 3.44
CA THR A 59 -6.99 6.10 4.25
C THR A 59 -6.63 5.08 5.33
N GLN A 60 -7.63 4.50 6.01
CA GLN A 60 -7.39 3.42 6.97
C GLN A 60 -6.76 2.21 6.27
N TYR A 61 -7.34 1.77 5.14
CA TYR A 61 -6.81 0.65 4.37
C TYR A 61 -5.35 0.88 3.94
N ARG A 62 -5.00 2.08 3.47
CA ARG A 62 -3.62 2.45 3.13
C ARG A 62 -2.69 2.30 4.33
N ASN A 63 -3.06 2.88 5.47
CA ASN A 63 -2.22 2.89 6.66
C ASN A 63 -1.95 1.46 7.16
N ASP A 64 -2.98 0.62 7.20
CA ASP A 64 -2.88 -0.76 7.69
C ASP A 64 -2.01 -1.61 6.76
N ASN A 65 -2.19 -1.51 5.44
CA ASN A 65 -1.44 -2.30 4.48
C ASN A 65 0.03 -1.86 4.33
N ARG A 66 0.34 -0.61 4.69
CA ARG A 66 1.73 -0.11 4.68
C ARG A 66 2.46 -0.26 6.00
N LYS A 67 1.73 -0.39 7.11
CA LYS A 67 2.34 -0.59 8.44
C LYS A 67 3.30 -1.77 8.44
N ALA A 68 2.87 -2.92 7.90
CA ALA A 68 3.71 -4.12 7.81
C ALA A 68 4.97 -3.91 6.97
N ALA A 69 4.87 -3.20 5.83
CA ALA A 69 6.03 -2.87 5.00
C ALA A 69 6.99 -1.92 5.74
N ARG A 70 6.43 -0.92 6.44
CA ARG A 70 7.20 0.04 7.24
C ARG A 70 7.91 -0.60 8.42
N GLU A 71 7.26 -1.52 9.13
CA GLU A 71 7.84 -2.26 10.25
C GLU A 71 9.05 -3.09 9.82
N ARG A 72 8.93 -3.82 8.70
CA ARG A 72 10.06 -4.57 8.11
C ARG A 72 11.21 -3.65 7.70
N LEU A 73 10.89 -2.49 7.11
CA LEU A 73 11.91 -1.52 6.73
C LEU A 73 12.66 -1.00 7.95
N ILE A 74 11.95 -0.67 9.03
CA ILE A 74 12.54 -0.16 10.28
C ILE A 74 13.43 -1.23 10.93
N SER A 75 12.98 -2.50 11.00
CA SER A 75 13.79 -3.58 11.57
C SER A 75 15.08 -3.79 10.78
N ALA A 76 14.99 -3.88 9.45
CA ALA A 76 16.16 -4.03 8.58
C ALA A 76 17.14 -2.84 8.70
N GLN A 77 16.62 -1.61 8.82
CA GLN A 77 17.45 -0.42 9.04
C GLN A 77 18.18 -0.46 10.38
N ASN A 78 17.54 -0.96 11.45
CA ASN A 78 18.15 -1.09 12.77
C ASN A 78 19.23 -2.18 12.79
N GLU A 79 18.97 -3.34 12.18
CA GLU A 79 19.94 -4.42 12.00
C GLU A 79 21.18 -3.92 11.23
N LEU A 80 20.99 -3.18 10.14
CA LEU A 80 22.08 -2.61 9.36
C LEU A 80 22.92 -1.60 10.16
N LYS A 81 22.28 -0.77 11.00
CA LYS A 81 22.99 0.16 11.90
C LYS A 81 23.84 -0.59 12.91
N GLU A 82 23.29 -1.64 13.53
CA GLU A 82 24.00 -2.44 14.53
C GLU A 82 25.18 -3.18 13.91
N TYR A 83 24.99 -3.77 12.74
CA TYR A 83 26.07 -4.37 11.96
C TYR A 83 27.17 -3.36 11.62
N LYS A 84 26.82 -2.15 11.14
CA LYS A 84 27.82 -1.10 10.82
C LYS A 84 28.60 -0.63 12.05
N LYS A 85 27.96 -0.55 13.21
CA LYS A 85 28.60 -0.22 14.50
C LYS A 85 29.66 -1.26 14.88
N HIS A 86 29.36 -2.55 14.67
CA HIS A 86 30.24 -3.65 15.04
C HIS A 86 31.28 -3.99 13.93
N LYS A 87 30.95 -3.76 12.66
CA LYS A 87 31.88 -3.91 11.53
C LYS A 87 33.05 -2.92 11.62
N LYS A 88 32.82 -1.71 12.17
CA LYS A 88 33.88 -0.72 12.41
C LYS A 88 34.97 -1.25 13.37
N ILE A 89 34.69 -2.31 14.13
CA ILE A 89 35.62 -2.95 15.08
C ILE A 89 36.48 -4.02 14.39
N TYR A 90 36.03 -4.61 13.27
CA TYR A 90 36.77 -5.64 12.51
C TYR A 90 37.50 -5.10 11.27
N VAL A 91 37.24 -3.85 10.85
CA VAL A 91 38.12 -3.12 9.92
C VAL A 91 39.11 -2.31 10.75
N GLY A 92 39.81 -2.99 11.66
CA GLY A 92 41.10 -2.55 12.15
C GLY A 92 42.12 -2.79 11.05
N GLU A 93 42.85 -1.75 10.67
CA GLU A 93 44.17 -1.80 10.02
C GLU A 93 44.39 -2.96 9.04
N VAL A 94 43.96 -2.80 7.78
CA VAL A 94 44.76 -3.40 6.70
C VAL A 94 45.96 -2.48 6.54
N GLU A 95 47.11 -3.05 6.87
CA GLU A 95 48.39 -2.41 7.11
C GLU A 95 48.84 -1.51 5.97
N LYS A 96 49.56 -0.47 6.37
CA LYS A 96 50.44 0.33 5.53
C LYS A 96 51.55 -0.58 4.97
N GLU A 97 51.68 -0.61 3.64
CA GLU A 97 52.96 -0.77 2.94
C GLU A 97 53.00 0.25 1.78
#